data_AF-R5KEJ2-F1
#
_entry.id   AF-R5KEJ2-F1
#
_cell.length_a   1.000
_cell.length_b   1.000
_cell.length_c   1.000
_cell.angle_alpha   90.00
_cell.angle_beta   90.00
_cell.angle_gamma   90.00
#
_symmetry.space_group_name_H-M   'P 1'
#
loop_
_entity.id
_entity.type
_entity.pdbx_description
1 polymer ?
#
loop_
_entity_poly.entity_id
_entity_poly.type
_entity_poly.pdbx_seq_one_letter_code
_entity_poly.pdbx_strand_id
1 'polypeptide(L)' 'MAKKAKGNRVQVILECTEMKNSGLPGTSRYVTTKNRKNTPERMELMKYNPILKKMTLHKEIK' A
#
# COMPACT_ATOMS: atom_id res chain seq x y z
N MET A 1 -3.81 28.05 8.32
CA MET A 1 -3.46 27.44 7.01
C MET A 1 -4.59 26.51 6.58
N ALA A 2 -5.33 26.86 5.53
CA ALA A 2 -6.50 26.09 5.10
C ALA A 2 -6.07 24.70 4.60
N LYS A 3 -6.64 23.62 5.17
CA LYS A 3 -6.49 22.26 4.67
C LYS A 3 -7.08 22.23 3.26
N LYS A 4 -6.21 22.19 2.23
CA LYS A 4 -6.64 21.97 0.84
C LYS A 4 -7.47 20.68 0.84
N ALA A 5 -8.75 20.78 0.50
CA ALA A 5 -9.64 19.63 0.45
C ALA A 5 -8.99 18.60 -0.48
N LYS A 6 -8.57 17.46 0.08
CA LYS A 6 -8.12 16.32 -0.72
C LYS A 6 -9.37 15.89 -1.48
N GLY A 7 -9.49 16.25 -2.75
CA GLY A 7 -10.65 15.93 -3.59
C GLY A 7 -10.80 14.42 -3.77
N ASN A 8 -10.74 13.92 -5.01
CA ASN A 8 -10.90 12.47 -5.24
C ASN A 8 -9.68 11.60 -4.85
N ARG A 9 -8.68 12.20 -4.16
CA ARG A 9 -7.47 11.52 -3.69
C ARG A 9 -7.70 10.97 -2.28
N VAL A 10 -7.77 9.65 -2.18
CA VAL A 10 -7.92 8.94 -0.91
C VAL A 10 -6.59 8.34 -0.49
N GLN A 11 -6.35 8.29 0.82
CA GLN A 11 -5.22 7.57 1.37
C GLN A 11 -5.54 6.07 1.38
N VAL A 12 -4.62 5.28 0.87
CA VAL A 12 -4.73 3.82 0.83
C VAL A 12 -3.49 3.18 1.46
N ILE A 13 -3.68 1.98 1.98
CA ILE A 13 -2.61 1.20 2.61
C ILE A 13 -2.33 -0.02 1.73
N LEU A 14 -1.08 -0.15 1.32
CA LEU A 14 -0.56 -1.31 0.61
C LEU A 14 0.15 -2.23 1.61
N GLU A 15 -0.23 -3.50 1.66
CA GLU A 15 0.34 -4.51 2.55
C GLU A 15 1.00 -5.62 1.75
N CYS A 16 2.17 -6.08 2.21
CA CYS A 16 2.89 -7.20 1.59
C CYS A 16 2.09 -8.51 1.70
N THR A 17 1.85 -9.18 0.57
CA THR A 17 1.13 -10.48 0.57
C THR A 17 2.03 -11.65 0.92
N GLU A 18 3.32 -11.57 0.56
CA GLU A 18 4.29 -12.65 0.81
C GLU A 18 4.68 -12.77 2.29
N MET A 19 4.40 -11.74 3.09
CA MET A 19 4.78 -11.68 4.50
C MET A 19 4.04 -12.71 5.36
N LYS A 20 2.79 -13.06 5.02
CA LYS A 20 2.01 -14.05 5.77
C LYS A 20 2.62 -15.45 5.69
N ASN A 21 3.35 -15.73 4.62
CA ASN A 21 3.91 -17.06 4.35
C ASN A 21 5.38 -17.19 4.81
N SER A 22 6.02 -16.10 5.24
CA SER A 22 7.44 -16.12 5.60
C SER A 22 7.72 -16.51 7.05
N GLY A 23 6.69 -16.58 7.92
CA GLY A 23 6.84 -16.92 9.34
C GLY A 23 7.63 -15.88 10.16
N LEU A 24 7.98 -14.73 9.57
CA LEU A 24 8.70 -13.66 10.25
C LEU A 24 7.74 -12.69 10.95
N PRO A 25 8.10 -12.17 12.13
CA PRO A 25 7.30 -11.17 12.81
C PRO A 25 7.31 -9.84 12.04
N GLY A 26 6.13 -9.21 11.94
CA GLY A 26 5.95 -7.89 11.35
C GLY A 26 5.30 -7.91 9.97
N THR A 27 4.83 -6.75 9.52
CA THR A 27 4.18 -6.60 8.22
C THR A 27 4.61 -5.32 7.54
N SER A 28 5.19 -5.44 6.34
CA SER A 28 5.54 -4.30 5.51
C SER A 28 4.27 -3.62 5.00
N ARG A 29 4.10 -2.35 5.38
CA ARG A 29 2.96 -1.52 5.00
C ARG A 29 3.43 -0.19 4.43
N TYR A 30 2.82 0.22 3.32
CA TYR A 30 3.05 1.50 2.69
C TYR A 30 1.77 2.32 2.67
N VAL A 31 1.88 3.58 3.07
CA VAL A 31 0.79 4.55 3.00
C VAL A 31 0.99 5.38 1.74
N THR A 32 0.04 5.29 0.81
CA THR A 32 0.05 6.10 -0.42
C THR A 32 -1.30 6.76 -0.64
N THR A 33 -1.42 7.58 -1.66
CA THR A 33 -2.69 8.17 -2.07
C THR A 33 -3.06 7.69 -3.45
N LYS A 34 -4.28 7.18 -3.63
CA LYS A 34 -4.83 6.87 -4.95
C LYS A 34 -5.95 7.82 -5.33
N ASN A 35 -6.13 8.02 -6.63
CA ASN A 35 -7.28 8.76 -7.15
C ASN A 35 -8.39 7.76 -7.50
N ARG A 36 -9.48 7.73 -6.71
CA ARG A 36 -10.57 6.77 -6.91
C ARG A 36 -11.26 6.89 -8.27
N LYS A 37 -11.18 8.07 -8.92
CA LYS A 37 -11.77 8.29 -10.25
C LYS A 37 -10.99 7.59 -11.37
N ASN A 38 -9.65 7.58 -11.26
CA ASN A 38 -8.79 7.04 -12.33
C ASN A 38 -8.50 5.56 -12.10
N THR A 39 -8.36 5.15 -10.83
CA THR A 39 -8.06 3.77 -10.43
C THR A 39 -9.07 3.34 -9.38
N PRO A 40 -10.27 2.88 -9.80
CA PRO A 40 -11.31 2.41 -8.88
C PRO A 40 -10.96 1.07 -8.25
N GLU A 41 -10.21 0.22 -8.97
CA GLU A 41 -9.81 -1.12 -8.52
C GLU A 41 -8.75 -1.09 -7.41
N ARG A 42 -8.50 -2.26 -6.81
CA ARG A 42 -7.46 -2.43 -5.80
C ARG A 42 -6.09 -2.35 -6.45
N MET A 43 -5.23 -1.49 -5.90
CA MET A 43 -3.88 -1.30 -6.41
C MET A 43 -2.96 -2.44 -5.95
N GLU A 44 -2.19 -2.99 -6.88
CA GLU A 44 -1.11 -3.94 -6.61
C GLU A 44 0.20 -3.35 -7.13
N LEU A 45 1.20 -3.20 -6.26
CA LEU A 45 2.50 -2.64 -6.63
C LEU A 45 3.62 -3.49 -6.06
N MET A 46 4.67 -3.67 -6.86
CA MET A 46 5.94 -4.14 -6.35
C MET A 46 6.59 -3.05 -5.53
N LYS A 47 6.81 -3.34 -4.24
CA LYS A 47 7.53 -2.46 -3.32
C LYS A 47 8.60 -3.28 -2.62
N TYR A 48 9.69 -2.61 -2.27
CA TYR A 48 10.71 -3.22 -1.43
C TYR A 48 10.10 -3.59 -0.08
N ASN A 49 10.39 -4.78 0.43
CA ASN A 49 10.03 -5.16 1.79
C ASN A 49 11.30 -5.16 2.64
N PRO A 50 11.41 -4.28 3.65
CA PRO A 50 12.62 -4.18 4.47
C PRO A 50 12.85 -5.40 5.35
N ILE A 51 11.81 -6.20 5.64
CA ILE A 51 11.91 -7.38 6.50
C ILE A 51 12.46 -8.57 5.70
N LEU A 52 11.95 -8.77 4.48
CA LEU A 52 12.43 -9.83 3.57
C LEU A 52 13.65 -9.40 2.73
N LYS A 53 14.02 -8.11 2.80
CA LYS A 53 15.09 -7.46 2.04
C LYS A 53 15.02 -7.67 0.52
N LYS A 54 13.81 -7.85 -0.02
CA LYS A 54 13.55 -8.07 -1.45
C LYS A 54 12.32 -7.28 -1.92
N MET A 55 12.18 -7.10 -3.23
CA MET A 55 10.94 -6.59 -3.83
C MET A 55 9.85 -7.64 -3.68
N THR A 56 8.70 -7.24 -3.12
CA THR A 56 7.54 -8.12 -2.96
C THR A 56 6.27 -7.44 -3.46
N LEU A 57 5.27 -8.26 -3.78
CA LEU A 57 3.96 -7.74 -4.15
C LEU A 57 3.24 -7.18 -2.91
N HIS A 58 2.81 -5.92 -3.00
CA HIS A 58 1.98 -5.28 -1.99
C HIS A 58 0.61 -4.97 -2.58
N LYS A 59 -0.45 -5.40 -1.88
CA LYS A 59 -1.85 -5.22 -2.30
C LYS A 59 -2.55 -4.22 -1.39
N GLU A 60 -3.46 -3.46 -1.98
CA GLU A 60 -4.32 -2.55 -1.25
C GLU A 60 -5.29 -3.28 -0.32
N ILE A 61 -5.32 -2.85 0.95
CA ILE A 61 -6.24 -3.37 1.98
C ILE A 61 -7.38 -2.41 2.30
N LYS A 62 -7.09 -1.11 2.33
CA LYS A 62 -8.00 -0.06 2.82
C LYS A 62 -7.94 1.16 1.93
#